data_AF-A0A6S5RKK7-F1
#
_entry.id   AF-A0A6S5RKK7-F1
#
_cell.length_a   1.000
_cell.length_b   1.000
_cell.length_c   1.000
_cell.angle_alpha   90.00
_cell.angle_beta   90.00
_cell.angle_gamma   90.00
#
_symmetry.space_group_name_H-M   'P 1'
#
loop_
_entity.id
_entity.type
_entity.pdbx_description
1 polymer ?
#
loop_
_entity_poly.entity_id
_entity_poly.type
_entity_poly.pdbx_seq_one_letter_code
_entity_poly.pdbx_strand_id
1 'polypeptide(L)' 'MTKAVIVALALALSGATLLLAACSSQNLVGSTAATLVQRYCDTPEVGRVVLREAIATSTAPNRIRVECAADAL' A
#
# COMPACT_ATOMS: atom_id res chain seq x y z
N MET A 1 -40.74 -18.79 -1.18
CA MET A 1 -40.23 -17.52 -1.74
C MET A 1 -39.30 -16.79 -0.77
N THR A 2 -39.60 -16.71 0.53
CA THR A 2 -38.77 -16.04 1.55
C THR A 2 -37.33 -16.57 1.70
N LYS A 3 -37.10 -17.89 1.65
CA LYS A 3 -35.75 -18.48 1.77
C LYS A 3 -34.79 -18.09 0.64
N ALA A 4 -35.29 -18.02 -0.60
CA ALA A 4 -34.47 -17.65 -1.76
C ALA A 4 -34.05 -16.17 -1.72
N VAL A 5 -34.96 -15.29 -1.25
CA VAL A 5 -34.68 -13.87 -1.06
C VAL A 5 -33.63 -13.65 0.02
N ILE A 6 -33.69 -14.38 1.14
CA ILE A 6 -32.70 -14.28 2.23
C ILE A 6 -31.30 -14.73 1.75
N VAL A 7 -31.22 -15.82 0.98
CA VAL A 7 -29.93 -16.31 0.45
C VAL A 7 -29.34 -15.33 -0.56
N ALA A 8 -30.16 -14.78 -1.46
CA ALA A 8 -29.71 -13.77 -2.42
C ALA A 8 -29.22 -12.48 -1.73
N LEU A 9 -29.92 -12.03 -0.68
CA LEU A 9 -29.52 -10.87 0.10
C LEU A 9 -28.20 -11.10 0.86
N ALA A 10 -28.02 -12.30 1.42
CA ALA A 10 -26.78 -12.67 2.10
C ALA A 10 -25.58 -12.71 1.15
N LEU A 11 -25.75 -13.23 -0.07
CA LEU A 11 -24.71 -13.21 -1.10
C LEU A 11 -24.40 -11.78 -1.60
N ALA A 12 -25.41 -10.93 -1.74
CA ALA A 12 -25.22 -9.55 -2.14
C ALA A 12 -24.46 -8.75 -1.05
N LEU A 13 -24.79 -8.95 0.23
CA LEU A 13 -24.08 -8.30 1.34
C LEU A 13 -22.62 -8.78 1.44
N SER A 14 -22.36 -10.07 1.29
CA SER A 14 -20.99 -10.61 1.37
C SER A 14 -20.13 -10.21 0.17
N GLY A 15 -20.72 -10.07 -1.01
CA GLY A 15 -20.02 -9.51 -2.18
C GLY A 15 -19.66 -8.03 -1.99
N ALA A 16 -20.57 -7.24 -1.41
CA ALA A 16 -20.34 -5.82 -1.15
C ALA A 16 -19.21 -5.57 -0.14
N THR A 17 -19.11 -6.38 0.92
CA THR A 17 -18.04 -6.22 1.93
C THR A 17 -16.65 -6.52 1.38
N LEU A 18 -16.51 -7.49 0.47
CA LEU A 18 -15.24 -7.79 -0.20
C LEU A 18 -14.78 -6.65 -1.11
N LEU A 19 -15.69 -6.02 -1.84
CA LEU A 19 -15.39 -4.87 -2.70
C LEU A 19 -14.97 -3.65 -1.88
N LEU A 20 -15.64 -3.38 -0.76
CA LEU A 20 -15.24 -2.30 0.15
C LEU A 20 -13.86 -2.55 0.78
N ALA A 21 -13.55 -3.80 1.15
CA ALA A 21 -12.24 -4.17 1.70
C ALA A 21 -11.10 -4.07 0.66
N ALA A 22 -11.38 -4.37 -0.61
CA ALA A 22 -10.42 -4.18 -1.69
C ALA A 22 -10.11 -2.68 -1.93
N CYS A 23 -11.12 -1.82 -1.84
CA CYS A 23 -10.94 -0.37 -2.02
C CYS A 23 -10.18 0.27 -0.84
N SER A 24 -10.40 -0.19 0.40
CA SER A 24 -9.66 0.31 1.57
C SER A 24 -8.19 -0.13 1.57
N SER A 25 -7.89 -1.35 1.12
CA SER A 25 -6.51 -1.84 1.03
C SER A 25 -5.67 -1.08 -0.02
N GLN A 26 -6.25 -0.71 -1.16
CA GLN A 26 -5.56 0.14 -2.15
C GLN A 26 -5.19 1.51 -1.58
N ASN A 27 -6.08 2.15 -0.82
CA ASN A 27 -5.79 3.41 -0.14
C ASN A 27 -4.69 3.26 0.93
N LEU A 28 -4.65 2.12 1.63
CA LEU A 28 -3.59 1.84 2.59
C LEU A 28 -2.22 1.67 1.92
N VAL A 29 -2.16 0.95 0.81
CA VAL A 29 -0.90 0.78 0.05
C VAL A 29 -0.41 2.13 -0.48
N GLY A 30 -1.30 2.94 -1.05
CA GLY A 30 -0.94 4.28 -1.55
C GLY A 30 -0.41 5.21 -0.45
N SER A 31 -1.09 5.28 0.69
CA SER A 31 -0.69 6.14 1.82
C SER A 31 0.62 5.71 2.49
N THR A 32 0.83 4.39 2.63
CA THR A 32 2.09 3.85 3.17
C THR A 32 3.27 4.09 2.23
N ALA A 33 3.07 3.91 0.92
CA ALA A 33 4.09 4.22 -0.09
C ALA A 33 4.44 5.71 -0.08
N ALA A 34 3.44 6.60 -0.04
CA ALA A 34 3.66 8.05 0.04
C ALA A 34 4.48 8.43 1.28
N THR A 35 4.17 7.84 2.44
CA THR A 35 4.90 8.08 3.69
C THR A 35 6.35 7.60 3.61
N LEU A 36 6.60 6.44 2.99
CA LEU A 36 7.95 5.92 2.77
C LEU A 36 8.77 6.86 1.90
N VAL A 37 8.21 7.28 0.75
CA VAL A 37 8.87 8.20 -0.19
C VAL A 37 9.18 9.52 0.50
N GLN A 38 8.22 10.09 1.23
CA GLN A 38 8.42 11.36 1.93
C GLN A 38 9.59 11.26 2.94
N ARG A 39 9.57 10.27 3.84
CA ARG A 39 10.64 10.10 4.84
C ARG A 39 12.00 9.86 4.18
N TYR A 40 12.03 9.06 3.11
CA TYR A 40 13.26 8.78 2.39
C TYR A 40 13.84 10.05 1.74
N CYS A 41 12.99 10.87 1.11
CA CYS A 41 13.42 12.08 0.42
C CYS A 41 13.70 13.28 1.35
N ASP A 42 13.07 13.33 2.52
CA ASP A 42 13.38 14.31 3.57
C ASP A 42 14.72 14.00 4.28
N THR A 43 15.22 12.77 4.14
CA THR A 43 16.50 12.35 4.73
C THR A 43 17.68 12.88 3.87
N PRO A 44 18.70 13.52 4.47
CA PRO A 44 19.90 13.93 3.74
C PRO A 44 20.60 12.77 3.03
N GLU A 45 21.29 13.04 1.93
CA GLU A 45 21.91 12.03 1.07
C GLU A 45 22.70 10.94 1.80
N VAL A 46 23.54 11.35 2.74
CA VAL A 46 24.38 10.44 3.53
C VAL A 46 23.53 9.44 4.33
N GLY A 47 22.38 9.89 4.87
CA GLY A 47 21.45 9.03 5.61
C GLY A 47 20.63 8.10 4.72
N ARG A 48 20.38 8.49 3.45
CA ARG A 48 19.61 7.68 2.48
C ARG A 48 20.29 6.36 2.14
N VAL A 49 21.60 6.25 2.30
CA VAL A 49 22.35 4.99 2.12
C VAL A 49 21.93 3.95 3.15
N VAL A 50 21.87 4.32 4.43
CA VAL A 50 21.43 3.43 5.52
C VAL A 50 19.96 3.06 5.35
N LEU A 51 19.11 4.04 5.00
CA LEU A 51 17.70 3.77 4.73
C LEU A 51 17.50 2.80 3.56
N ARG A 52 18.32 2.91 2.50
CA ARG A 52 18.26 2.02 1.34
C ARG A 52 18.54 0.58 1.73
N GLU A 53 19.54 0.34 2.58
CA GLU A 53 19.88 -1.00 3.07
C GLU A 53 18.76 -1.58 3.94
N ALA A 54 18.20 -0.77 4.83
CA ALA A 54 17.08 -1.17 5.68
C ALA A 54 15.84 -1.54 4.84
N ILE A 55 15.50 -0.73 3.84
CA ILE A 55 14.41 -1.02 2.90
C ILE A 55 14.71 -2.32 2.14
N ALA A 56 15.90 -2.47 1.56
CA ALA A 56 16.27 -3.65 0.78
C ALA A 56 16.21 -4.96 1.60
N THR A 57 16.61 -4.89 2.87
CA THR A 57 16.52 -6.01 3.81
C THR A 57 15.06 -6.31 4.16
N SER A 58 14.28 -5.30 4.52
CA SER A 58 12.88 -5.47 4.94
C SER A 58 11.97 -5.92 3.80
N THR A 59 12.31 -5.63 2.55
CA THR A 59 11.47 -5.97 1.40
C THR A 59 11.91 -7.25 0.71
N ALA A 60 12.99 -7.89 1.14
CA ALA A 60 13.50 -9.12 0.53
C ALA A 60 12.40 -10.22 0.48
N PRO A 61 12.33 -11.01 -0.62
CA PRO A 61 13.20 -10.99 -1.79
C PRO A 61 12.88 -9.90 -2.82
N ASN A 62 11.85 -9.09 -2.57
CA ASN A 62 11.42 -8.02 -3.45
C ASN A 62 12.32 -6.78 -3.33
N ARG A 63 12.24 -5.92 -4.34
CA ARG A 63 13.01 -4.68 -4.43
C ARG A 63 12.07 -3.49 -4.60
N ILE A 64 12.35 -2.41 -3.86
CA ILE A 64 11.68 -1.13 -3.99
C ILE A 64 12.72 -0.09 -4.41
N ARG A 65 12.43 0.67 -5.47
CA ARG A 65 13.20 1.84 -5.88
C ARG A 65 12.44 3.09 -5.44
N VAL A 66 13.13 3.98 -4.73
CA VAL A 66 12.61 5.30 -4.35
C VAL A 66 13.42 6.35 -5.12
N GLU A 67 12.71 7.28 -5.74
CA GLU A 67 13.27 8.38 -6.53
C GLU A 67 12.77 9.69 -5.94
N CYS A 68 13.69 10.63 -5.73
CA CYS A 68 13.37 11.95 -5.17
C CYS A 68 13.50 13.00 -6.26
N ALA A 69 12.52 13.91 -6.35
CA ALA A 69 12.52 14.95 -7.38
C ALA A 69 13.76 15.85 -7.34
N ALA A 70 14.32 16.10 -6.15
CA ALA A 70 15.53 16.90 -5.97
C ALA A 70 16.80 16.28 -6.57
N ASP A 71 16.82 14.96 -6.77
CA ASP A 71 17.99 14.24 -7.31
C ASP A 71 18.04 14.26 -8.85
N ALA A 72 16.98 14.79 -9.49
CA ALA A 72 16.85 14.86 -10.96
C ALA A 72 17.27 16.22 -11.55
N LEU A 73 17.73 17.14 -10.70
CA LEU A 73 18.21 18.48 -11.03
C LEU A 73 19.76 18.49 -11.06
#